data_AF-A0A0C5G0H4-F1
#
_entry.id   AF-A0A0C5G0H4-F1
#
_cell.length_a   1.000
_cell.length_b   1.000
_cell.length_c   1.000
_cell.angle_alpha   90.00
_cell.angle_beta   90.00
_cell.angle_gamma   90.00
#
_symmetry.space_group_name_H-M   'P 1'
#
loop_
_entity.id
_entity.type
_entity.pdbx_description
1 polymer ?
#
loop_
_entity_poly.entity_id
_entity_poly.type
_entity_poly.pdbx_seq_one_letter_code
_entity_poly.pdbx_strand_id
1 'polypeptide(L)'
;MRVYLGSDHAGFELKNHLVEWLKAAGHEPVDCGPHIYDAQDDYPPFCLRAAEKTAADPGALGIVIGGSGNGEQIAANKVKGVRAALAWSEETAALGRQHNDANVVAVGARMHSTEEATKFVETFLDTPFSGDERHVRRIDMLAAYETTGDLPPIPAHHPQR
;
A
#
# COMPACT_ATOMS: atom_id res chain seq x y z
N MET A 1 9.00 12.41 -4.67
CA MET A 1 8.58 11.31 -5.60
C MET A 1 7.08 11.39 -5.85
N ARG A 2 6.57 10.74 -6.91
CA ARG A 2 5.13 10.67 -7.16
C ARG A 2 4.46 9.68 -6.21
N VAL A 3 3.31 10.07 -5.66
CA VAL A 3 2.55 9.25 -4.71
C VAL A 3 1.07 9.24 -5.09
N TYR A 4 0.47 8.07 -5.35
CA TYR A 4 -0.95 7.96 -5.70
C TYR A 4 -1.78 7.66 -4.45
N LEU A 5 -2.82 8.44 -4.20
CA LEU A 5 -3.66 8.27 -3.01
C LEU A 5 -5.09 7.90 -3.39
N GLY A 6 -5.68 6.95 -2.69
CA GLY A 6 -7.10 6.63 -2.78
C GLY A 6 -7.69 6.38 -1.39
N SER A 7 -8.96 6.73 -1.16
CA SER A 7 -9.64 6.39 0.08
C SER A 7 -11.11 6.04 -0.13
N ASP A 8 -11.86 5.81 0.94
CA ASP A 8 -13.31 6.04 1.00
C ASP A 8 -13.60 7.25 1.89
N HIS A 9 -14.86 7.44 2.26
CA HIS A 9 -15.32 8.44 3.21
C HIS A 9 -14.66 8.33 4.58
N ALA A 10 -14.37 7.11 5.05
CA ALA A 10 -13.75 6.90 6.36
C ALA A 10 -12.28 7.36 6.36
N GLY A 11 -11.61 7.28 5.22
CA GLY A 11 -10.25 7.78 5.00
C GLY A 11 -10.14 9.21 4.45
N PHE A 12 -11.25 9.86 4.09
CA PHE A 12 -11.27 11.11 3.31
C PHE A 12 -10.46 12.24 3.94
N GLU A 13 -10.65 12.51 5.23
CA GLU A 13 -9.95 13.59 5.93
C GLU A 13 -8.45 13.32 6.04
N LEU A 14 -8.05 12.08 6.38
CA LEU A 14 -6.65 11.69 6.44
C LEU A 14 -5.99 11.75 5.06
N LYS A 15 -6.70 11.33 3.99
CA LYS A 15 -6.21 11.46 2.62
C LYS A 15 -5.91 12.91 2.27
N ASN A 16 -6.84 13.82 2.54
CA ASN A 16 -6.66 15.24 2.21
C ASN A 16 -5.52 15.86 3.02
N HIS A 17 -5.40 15.50 4.30
CA HIS A 17 -4.24 15.88 5.12
C HIS A 17 -2.93 15.39 4.49
N LEU A 18 -2.85 14.11 4.11
CA LEU A 18 -1.65 13.52 3.51
C LEU A 18 -1.31 14.12 2.14
N VAL A 19 -2.31 14.50 1.33
CA VAL A 19 -2.07 15.22 0.07
C VAL A 19 -1.34 16.54 0.34
N GLU A 20 -1.75 17.32 1.34
CA GLU A 20 -1.08 18.58 1.66
C GLU A 20 0.28 18.36 2.32
N TRP A 21 0.39 17.40 3.24
CA TRP A 21 1.67 17.04 3.85
C TRP A 21 2.70 16.57 2.80
N LEU A 22 2.30 15.72 1.86
CA LEU A 22 3.16 15.23 0.78
C LEU A 22 3.71 16.38 -0.08
N LYS A 23 2.87 17.37 -0.43
CA LYS A 23 3.34 18.57 -1.15
C LYS A 23 4.37 19.33 -0.33
N ALA A 24 4.10 19.55 0.95
CA ALA A 24 5.01 20.26 1.86
C ALA A 24 6.34 19.51 2.04
N ALA A 25 6.33 18.18 2.03
CA ALA A 25 7.50 17.32 2.10
C ALA A 25 8.23 17.14 0.75
N GLY A 26 7.80 17.82 -0.33
CA GLY A 26 8.48 17.78 -1.63
C GLY A 26 8.13 16.57 -2.51
N HIS A 27 7.04 15.88 -2.21
CA HIS A 27 6.47 14.82 -3.04
C HIS A 27 5.45 15.38 -4.04
N GLU A 28 5.07 14.56 -5.02
CA GLU A 28 4.06 14.89 -6.03
C GLU A 28 2.83 13.99 -5.81
N PRO A 29 1.89 14.38 -4.92
CA PRO A 29 0.70 13.58 -4.66
C PRO A 29 -0.29 13.68 -5.82
N VAL A 30 -0.87 12.53 -6.18
CA VAL A 30 -1.96 12.40 -7.14
C VAL A 30 -3.16 11.79 -6.43
N ASP A 31 -4.14 12.63 -6.10
CA ASP A 31 -5.41 12.22 -5.50
C ASP A 31 -6.26 11.49 -6.55
N CYS A 32 -6.55 10.22 -6.29
CA CYS A 32 -7.42 9.38 -7.12
C CYS A 32 -8.86 9.30 -6.59
N GLY A 33 -9.15 10.08 -5.55
CA GLY A 33 -10.46 10.22 -4.94
C GLY A 33 -10.64 9.41 -3.65
N PRO A 34 -11.81 9.56 -3.01
CA PRO A 34 -12.89 10.48 -3.34
C PRO A 34 -12.47 11.94 -3.17
N HIS A 35 -13.04 12.83 -4.00
CA HIS A 35 -12.77 14.28 -3.96
C HIS A 35 -13.81 15.06 -3.17
N ILE A 36 -14.90 14.40 -2.76
CA ILE A 36 -15.95 14.91 -1.90
C ILE A 36 -16.24 13.88 -0.83
N TYR A 37 -16.68 14.32 0.35
CA TYR A 37 -17.14 13.40 1.39
C TYR A 37 -18.55 12.90 1.06
N ASP A 38 -18.71 11.57 1.00
CA ASP A 38 -20.00 10.90 0.92
C ASP A 38 -20.00 9.70 1.88
N ALA A 39 -20.74 9.79 2.98
CA ALA A 39 -20.77 8.77 4.03
C ALA A 39 -21.23 7.37 3.57
N GLN A 40 -21.71 7.22 2.33
CA GLN A 40 -22.16 5.96 1.74
C GLN A 40 -21.27 5.48 0.58
N ASP A 41 -20.15 6.16 0.30
CA ASP A 41 -19.28 5.72 -0.79
C ASP A 41 -18.56 4.39 -0.48
N ASP A 42 -18.02 3.80 -1.54
CA ASP A 42 -17.32 2.54 -1.52
C ASP A 42 -15.83 2.73 -1.80
N TYR A 43 -14.95 2.07 -1.03
CA TYR A 43 -13.49 2.15 -1.21
C TYR A 43 -12.91 1.56 -2.52
N PRO A 44 -13.46 0.47 -3.13
CA PRO A 44 -12.76 -0.20 -4.24
C PRO A 44 -12.48 0.69 -5.46
N PRO A 45 -13.42 1.53 -5.96
CA PRO A 45 -13.17 2.41 -7.10
C PRO A 45 -11.93 3.30 -6.93
N PHE A 46 -11.64 3.78 -5.73
CA PHE A 46 -10.55 4.70 -5.48
C PHE A 46 -9.23 3.96 -5.22
N CYS A 47 -9.30 2.89 -4.41
CA CYS A 47 -8.14 2.06 -4.08
C CYS A 47 -7.56 1.38 -5.33
N LEU A 48 -8.41 0.84 -6.20
CA LEU A 48 -7.98 0.19 -7.44
C LEU A 48 -7.31 1.19 -8.39
N ARG A 49 -7.82 2.43 -8.51
CA ARG A 49 -7.21 3.47 -9.36
C ARG A 49 -5.85 3.92 -8.85
N ALA A 50 -5.69 4.09 -7.53
CA ALA A 50 -4.40 4.43 -6.94
C ALA A 50 -3.39 3.28 -7.14
N ALA A 51 -3.83 2.03 -6.94
CA ALA A 51 -3.04 0.83 -7.11
C ALA A 51 -2.62 0.59 -8.57
N GLU A 52 -3.53 0.72 -9.55
CA GLU A 52 -3.23 0.59 -10.99
C GLU A 52 -2.21 1.63 -11.45
N LYS A 53 -2.39 2.89 -11.07
CA LYS A 53 -1.44 3.95 -11.41
C LYS A 53 -0.07 3.71 -10.77
N THR A 54 -0.04 3.23 -9.54
CA THR A 54 1.21 2.87 -8.85
C THR A 54 1.94 1.75 -9.58
N ALA A 55 1.24 0.68 -9.96
CA ALA A 55 1.84 -0.43 -10.71
C ALA A 55 2.34 -0.02 -12.11
N ALA A 56 1.68 0.96 -12.73
CA ALA A 56 2.02 1.46 -14.06
C ALA A 56 3.13 2.53 -14.08
N ASP A 57 3.54 3.08 -12.93
CA ASP A 57 4.56 4.13 -12.82
C ASP A 57 5.76 3.65 -11.99
N PRO A 58 6.79 3.06 -12.62
CA PRO A 58 7.97 2.58 -11.93
C PRO A 58 8.67 3.70 -11.15
N GLY A 59 8.77 3.53 -9.83
CA GLY A 59 9.37 4.51 -8.92
C GLY A 59 8.36 5.40 -8.20
N ALA A 60 7.07 5.31 -8.53
CA ALA A 60 6.00 5.84 -7.70
C ALA A 60 5.64 4.87 -6.56
N LEU A 61 5.00 5.42 -5.53
CA LEU A 61 4.39 4.65 -4.43
C LEU A 61 2.91 5.00 -4.31
N GLY A 62 2.15 4.15 -3.63
CA GLY A 62 0.72 4.32 -3.43
C GLY A 62 0.33 4.32 -1.96
N ILE A 63 -0.73 5.03 -1.62
CA ILE A 63 -1.35 5.07 -0.30
C ILE A 63 -2.85 4.82 -0.46
N VAL A 64 -3.39 3.84 0.25
CA VAL A 64 -4.84 3.59 0.28
C VAL A 64 -5.39 3.65 1.70
N ILE A 65 -6.51 4.34 1.91
CA ILE A 65 -6.94 4.73 3.26
C ILE A 65 -8.42 4.45 3.42
N GLY A 66 -8.79 3.87 4.56
CA GLY A 66 -10.21 3.74 4.92
C GLY A 66 -10.37 3.66 6.42
N GLY A 67 -11.48 3.09 6.88
CA GLY A 67 -11.72 2.98 8.32
C GLY A 67 -10.63 2.17 9.03
N SER A 68 -10.33 0.98 8.50
CA SER A 68 -9.31 0.08 9.07
C SER A 68 -8.07 -0.10 8.19
N GLY A 69 -8.13 0.26 6.92
CA GLY A 69 -7.06 -0.01 5.94
C GLY A 69 -7.10 -1.43 5.36
N ASN A 70 -7.82 -2.38 5.98
CA ASN A 70 -7.86 -3.77 5.51
C ASN A 70 -8.61 -3.92 4.18
N GLY A 71 -9.81 -3.37 4.05
CA GLY A 71 -10.57 -3.45 2.80
C GLY A 71 -9.78 -2.84 1.64
N GLU A 72 -9.12 -1.73 1.93
CA GLU A 72 -8.36 -0.94 0.97
C GLU A 72 -7.12 -1.70 0.46
N GLN A 73 -6.34 -2.32 1.36
CA GLN A 73 -5.21 -3.16 0.92
C GLN A 73 -5.67 -4.47 0.26
N ILE A 74 -6.81 -5.04 0.66
CA ILE A 74 -7.37 -6.22 -0.03
C ILE A 74 -7.71 -5.86 -1.48
N ALA A 75 -8.36 -4.71 -1.71
CA ALA A 75 -8.66 -4.23 -3.06
C ALA A 75 -7.39 -3.91 -3.85
N ALA A 76 -6.45 -3.16 -3.27
CA ALA A 76 -5.20 -2.81 -3.92
C ALA A 76 -4.39 -4.06 -4.35
N ASN A 77 -4.31 -5.09 -3.50
CA ASN A 77 -3.63 -6.35 -3.81
C ASN A 77 -4.32 -7.20 -4.91
N LYS A 78 -5.50 -6.81 -5.41
CA LYS A 78 -6.10 -7.44 -6.61
C LYS A 78 -5.54 -6.89 -7.91
N VAL A 79 -4.85 -5.75 -7.87
CA VAL A 79 -4.21 -5.16 -9.04
C VAL A 79 -2.90 -5.87 -9.31
N LYS A 80 -2.73 -6.35 -10.54
CA LYS A 80 -1.52 -7.06 -10.95
C LYS A 80 -0.27 -6.19 -10.72
N GLY A 81 0.74 -6.76 -10.07
CA GLY A 81 2.01 -6.10 -9.76
C GLY A 81 1.98 -5.23 -8.51
N VAL A 82 0.86 -5.18 -7.79
CA VAL A 82 0.74 -4.46 -6.51
C VAL A 82 1.05 -5.38 -5.34
N ARG A 83 1.84 -4.85 -4.41
CA ARG A 83 2.07 -5.42 -3.09
C ARG A 83 1.70 -4.35 -2.07
N ALA A 84 0.47 -4.43 -1.57
CA ALA A 84 -0.07 -3.49 -0.59
C ALA A 84 0.08 -4.03 0.83
N ALA A 85 0.87 -3.34 1.66
CA ALA A 85 1.06 -3.65 3.08
C ALA A 85 0.12 -2.81 3.95
N LEU A 86 -0.46 -3.39 5.01
CA LEU A 86 -1.18 -2.63 6.03
C LEU A 86 -0.18 -2.13 7.09
N ALA A 87 -0.04 -0.82 7.21
CA ALA A 87 0.77 -0.19 8.24
C ALA A 87 -0.11 0.21 9.43
N TRP A 88 0.29 -0.24 10.62
CA TRP A 88 -0.34 0.11 11.90
C TRP A 88 0.70 0.49 12.97
N SER A 89 1.95 0.66 12.54
CA SER A 89 3.10 1.14 13.30
C SER A 89 4.21 1.57 12.34
N GLU A 90 5.17 2.39 12.80
CA GLU A 90 6.38 2.72 12.03
C GLU A 90 7.16 1.45 11.65
N GLU A 91 7.23 0.47 12.55
CA GLU A 91 7.88 -0.82 12.29
C GLU A 91 7.23 -1.57 11.12
N THR A 92 5.89 -1.67 11.10
CA THR A 92 5.20 -2.38 10.01
C THR A 92 5.25 -1.63 8.68
N ALA A 93 5.27 -0.29 8.71
CA ALA A 93 5.54 0.53 7.53
C ALA A 93 6.95 0.26 6.96
N ALA A 94 7.98 0.29 7.81
CA ALA A 94 9.35 0.02 7.41
C ALA A 94 9.53 -1.41 6.88
N LEU A 95 9.00 -2.41 7.59
CA LEU A 95 9.08 -3.82 7.19
C LEU A 95 8.34 -4.08 5.86
N GLY A 96 7.22 -3.39 5.61
CA GLY A 96 6.52 -3.44 4.33
C GLY A 96 7.43 -3.08 3.15
N ARG A 97 8.25 -2.03 3.29
CA ARG A 97 9.26 -1.71 2.28
C ARG A 97 10.42 -2.69 2.28
N GLN A 98 11.08 -2.88 3.43
CA GLN A 98 12.34 -3.63 3.53
C GLN A 98 12.18 -5.09 3.10
N HIS A 99 11.09 -5.75 3.48
CA HIS A 99 10.93 -7.20 3.30
C HIS A 99 10.00 -7.57 2.15
N ASN A 100 9.01 -6.74 1.85
CA ASN A 100 7.99 -7.05 0.85
C ASN A 100 8.14 -6.25 -0.43
N ASP A 101 9.07 -5.28 -0.46
CA ASP A 101 9.14 -4.24 -1.48
C ASP A 101 7.73 -3.73 -1.83
N ALA A 102 6.92 -3.48 -0.80
CA ALA A 102 5.54 -3.06 -0.99
C ALA A 102 5.52 -1.73 -1.72
N ASN A 103 4.80 -1.64 -2.84
CA ASN A 103 4.66 -0.41 -3.61
C ASN A 103 3.41 0.38 -3.22
N VAL A 104 2.53 -0.21 -2.40
CA VAL A 104 1.38 0.46 -1.81
C VAL A 104 1.38 0.24 -0.29
N VAL A 105 1.05 1.28 0.47
CA VAL A 105 0.75 1.17 1.90
C VAL A 105 -0.71 1.48 2.16
N ALA A 106 -1.33 0.73 3.06
CA ALA A 106 -2.64 1.04 3.58
C ALA A 106 -2.59 1.49 5.03
N VAL A 107 -3.46 2.43 5.40
CA VAL A 107 -3.57 2.96 6.76
C VAL A 107 -5.04 3.05 7.16
N GLY A 108 -5.36 2.64 8.38
CA GLY A 108 -6.69 2.78 8.97
C GLY A 108 -6.86 4.14 9.65
N ALA A 109 -7.63 5.04 9.04
CA ALA A 109 -7.86 6.39 9.55
C ALA A 109 -8.61 6.42 10.90
N ARG A 110 -9.37 5.37 11.25
CA ARG A 110 -10.06 5.28 12.55
C ARG A 110 -9.23 4.59 13.63
N MET A 111 -8.02 4.14 13.30
CA MET A 111 -7.18 3.33 14.19
C MET A 111 -6.07 4.14 14.87
N HIS A 112 -5.77 5.33 14.35
CA HIS A 112 -4.62 6.12 14.73
C HIS A 112 -4.97 7.61 14.74
N SER A 113 -4.17 8.43 15.42
CA SER A 113 -4.22 9.87 15.19
C SER A 113 -3.71 10.20 13.78
N THR A 114 -4.07 11.39 13.29
CA THR A 114 -3.55 11.90 12.01
C THR A 114 -2.02 11.96 12.04
N GLU A 115 -1.43 12.39 13.15
CA GLU A 115 0.01 12.50 13.32
C GLU A 115 0.72 11.13 13.29
N GLU A 116 0.15 10.11 13.93
CA GLU A 116 0.67 8.74 13.89
C GLU A 116 0.59 8.16 12.46
N ALA A 117 -0.56 8.30 11.81
CA ALA A 117 -0.76 7.85 10.45
C ALA A 117 0.23 8.52 9.46
N THR A 118 0.46 9.82 9.62
CA THR A 118 1.46 10.55 8.81
C THR A 118 2.86 10.02 9.02
N LYS A 119 3.28 9.69 10.25
CA LYS A 119 4.58 9.06 10.51
C LYS A 119 4.72 7.69 9.85
N PHE A 120 3.65 6.89 9.82
CA PHE A 120 3.69 5.59 9.15
C PHE A 120 3.90 5.77 7.65
N VAL A 121 3.22 6.75 7.03
CA VAL A 121 3.41 7.09 5.62
C VAL A 121 4.82 7.60 5.38
N GLU A 122 5.33 8.54 6.18
CA GLU A 122 6.70 9.05 6.09
C GLU A 122 7.71 7.91 6.14
N THR A 123 7.59 7.04 7.15
CA THR A 123 8.47 5.87 7.32
C THR A 123 8.42 4.97 6.09
N PHE A 124 7.24 4.72 5.53
CA PHE A 124 7.09 3.90 4.33
C PHE A 124 7.73 4.55 3.09
N LEU A 125 7.63 5.86 2.93
CA LEU A 125 8.20 6.56 1.77
C LEU A 125 9.73 6.65 1.84
N ASP A 126 10.27 6.83 3.04
CA ASP A 126 11.71 7.00 3.27
C ASP A 126 12.47 5.68 3.34
N THR A 127 11.78 4.57 3.59
CA THR A 127 12.42 3.27 3.74
C THR A 127 12.67 2.59 2.38
N PRO A 128 13.94 2.33 2.01
CA PRO A 128 14.24 1.59 0.79
C PRO A 128 13.97 0.09 0.95
N PHE A 129 13.75 -0.59 -0.17
CA PHE A 129 13.78 -2.06 -0.19
C PHE A 129 15.19 -2.56 0.17
N SER A 130 15.27 -3.63 0.98
CA SER A 130 16.55 -4.16 1.45
C SER A 130 17.38 -4.83 0.37
N GLY A 131 16.74 -5.40 -0.67
CA GLY A 131 17.42 -6.18 -1.70
C GLY A 131 17.96 -7.53 -1.23
N ASP A 132 17.66 -7.99 0.01
CA ASP A 132 18.10 -9.30 0.50
C ASP A 132 17.57 -10.42 -0.41
N GLU A 133 18.46 -11.33 -0.81
CA GLU A 133 18.16 -12.46 -1.71
C GLU A 133 16.96 -13.30 -1.24
N ARG A 134 16.74 -13.42 0.07
CA ARG A 134 15.58 -14.16 0.60
C ARG A 134 14.26 -13.44 0.33
N HIS A 135 14.27 -12.11 0.33
CA HIS A 135 13.09 -11.27 0.10
C HIS A 135 12.78 -11.23 -1.38
N VAL A 136 13.81 -11.02 -2.22
CA VAL A 136 13.70 -11.10 -3.69
C VAL A 136 13.10 -12.44 -4.12
N ARG A 137 13.67 -13.57 -3.66
CA ARG A 137 13.16 -14.90 -3.99
C ARG A 137 11.68 -15.10 -3.65
N ARG A 138 11.21 -14.56 -2.52
CA ARG A 138 9.79 -14.66 -2.10
C ARG A 138 8.89 -13.80 -2.98
N ILE A 139 9.33 -12.61 -3.34
CA ILE A 139 8.61 -11.71 -4.25
C ILE A 139 8.49 -12.37 -5.63
N ASP A 140 9.56 -12.99 -6.13
CA ASP A 140 9.55 -13.69 -7.42
C ASP A 140 8.57 -14.87 -7.44
N MET A 141 8.49 -15.64 -6.34
CA MET A 141 7.49 -16.70 -6.20
C MET A 141 6.05 -16.16 -6.26
N LEU A 142 5.78 -15.04 -5.59
CA LEU A 142 4.45 -14.39 -5.63
C LEU A 142 4.13 -13.85 -7.02
N ALA A 143 5.09 -13.21 -7.69
CA ALA A 143 4.92 -12.67 -9.04
C ALA A 143 4.66 -13.78 -10.08
N ALA A 144 5.34 -14.94 -9.93
CA ALA A 144 5.11 -16.11 -10.75
C ALA A 144 3.68 -16.66 -10.54
N TYR A 145 3.22 -16.81 -9.29
CA TYR A 145 1.85 -17.23 -8.99
C TYR A 145 0.81 -16.25 -9.53
N GLU A 146 1.04 -14.93 -9.37
CA GLU A 146 0.13 -13.90 -9.88
C GLU A 146 -0.07 -13.99 -11.40
N THR A 147 0.97 -14.40 -12.15
CA THR A 147 0.90 -14.51 -13.61
C THR A 147 0.37 -15.86 -14.10
N THR A 148 0.66 -16.94 -13.39
CA THR A 148 0.40 -18.32 -13.88
C THR A 148 -0.74 -19.02 -13.16
N GLY A 149 -1.00 -18.67 -11.90
CA GLY A 149 -1.87 -19.42 -10.99
C GLY A 149 -1.24 -20.69 -10.42
N ASP A 150 0.00 -21.01 -10.80
CA ASP A 150 0.69 -22.23 -10.37
C ASP A 150 1.29 -22.06 -8.98
N LEU A 151 1.05 -23.03 -8.09
CA LEU A 151 1.59 -23.02 -6.74
C LEU A 151 3.10 -23.32 -6.77
N PRO A 152 3.94 -22.53 -6.07
CA PRO A 152 5.33 -22.88 -5.89
C PRO A 152 5.45 -24.18 -5.09
N PRO A 153 6.47 -25.01 -5.34
CA PRO A 153 6.63 -26.28 -4.65
C PRO A 153 6.83 -26.07 -3.14
N ILE A 154 6.19 -26.91 -2.33
CA ILE A 154 6.47 -26.97 -0.89
C ILE A 154 7.91 -27.47 -0.71
N PRO A 155 8.75 -26.82 0.13
CA PRO A 155 10.13 -27.24 0.34
C PRO A 155 10.24 -28.71 0.77
N ALA A 156 11.21 -29.44 0.24
CA ALA A 156 11.37 -30.89 0.48
C ALA A 156 11.59 -31.26 1.95
N HIS A 157 12.06 -30.33 2.79
CA HIS A 157 12.23 -30.54 4.23
C HIS A 157 10.93 -30.35 5.02
N HIS A 158 9.84 -29.88 4.40
CA HIS A 158 8.54 -29.77 5.04
C HIS A 158 7.97 -31.17 5.28
N PRO A 159 7.58 -31.51 6.52
CA PRO A 159 7.01 -32.82 6.81
C PRO A 159 5.72 -33.03 6.00
N GLN A 160 5.63 -34.15 5.29
CA GLN A 160 4.38 -34.59 4.66
C GLN A 160 3.50 -35.20 5.77
N ARG A 161 2.28 -34.68 5.92
CA ARG A 161 1.27 -35.22 6.83
C ARG A 161 0.50 -36.36 6.17
#